data_AF-A0A397JQX8-F1
#
_entry.id   AF-A0A397JQX8-F1
#
_cell.length_a   1.000
_cell.length_b   1.000
_cell.length_c   1.000
_cell.angle_alpha   90.00
_cell.angle_beta   90.00
_cell.angle_gamma   90.00
#
_symmetry.space_group_name_H-M   'P 1'
#
loop_
_entity.id
_entity.type
_entity.pdbx_description
1 polymer ?
#
loop_
_entity_poly.entity_id
_entity_poly.type
_entity_poly.pdbx_seq_one_letter_code
_entity_poly.pdbx_strand_id
1 'polypeptide(L)'
;MVYTENYPVLDETEWKDYCQLPGIHSKETPSDWMKQIWDRLMDYKNRGRLAGSMKRYIIANKMKYLWEGDLGYAVGVNIAICYSCNKLVYSNIGCKYGICHFMDKHWSTNCTGNAYCDISFRDYIEFKNKLKSGLTNSFDEKQAIRRYELWMQNAIRRVKRAREIGRKIQACITIQRKVVEWIYHPDGMTVKQLSEHYQLLWAVREEMCQINNV
;
A
#
# COMPACT_ATOMS: atom_id res chain seq x y z
N MET A 1 8.88 23.37 -18.85
CA MET A 1 8.12 23.26 -17.59
C MET A 1 9.09 22.84 -16.52
N VAL A 2 9.35 23.68 -15.51
CA VAL A 2 10.16 23.29 -14.35
C VAL A 2 9.21 22.62 -13.38
N TYR A 3 9.48 21.37 -13.01
CA TYR A 3 8.74 20.66 -11.97
C TYR A 3 9.19 21.24 -10.61
N THR A 4 8.67 22.40 -10.23
CA THR A 4 8.94 23.03 -8.93
C THR A 4 7.88 22.66 -7.91
N GLU A 5 8.29 22.20 -6.73
CA GLU A 5 7.37 22.00 -5.61
C GLU A 5 6.89 23.37 -5.11
N ASN A 6 5.64 23.72 -5.42
CA ASN A 6 5.00 24.88 -4.82
C ASN A 6 4.76 24.62 -3.33
N TYR A 7 5.26 25.51 -2.48
CA TYR A 7 5.01 25.49 -1.04
C TYR A 7 3.63 26.10 -0.75
N PRO A 8 2.87 25.50 0.18
CA PRO A 8 1.59 26.06 0.59
C PRO A 8 1.80 27.39 1.32
N VAL A 9 0.98 28.39 1.01
CA VAL A 9 0.87 29.61 1.80
C VAL A 9 -0.07 29.30 2.96
N LEU A 10 0.46 29.20 4.17
CA LEU A 10 -0.28 28.95 5.39
C LEU A 10 -0.24 30.21 6.26
N ASP A 11 -1.34 30.53 6.93
CA ASP A 11 -1.32 31.54 7.99
C ASP A 11 -0.61 30.99 9.25
N GLU A 12 -0.40 31.86 10.26
CA GLU A 12 0.34 31.48 11.45
C GLU A 12 -0.32 30.34 12.25
N THR A 13 -1.66 30.29 12.27
CA THR A 13 -2.41 29.26 12.98
C THR A 13 -2.32 27.94 12.22
N GLU A 14 -2.53 28.00 10.91
CA GLU A 14 -2.41 26.85 10.01
C GLU A 14 -0.98 26.29 9.99
N TRP A 15 0.03 27.15 10.10
CA TRP A 15 1.43 26.73 10.19
C TRP A 15 1.70 25.98 11.51
N LYS A 16 1.20 26.50 12.64
CA LYS A 16 1.33 25.82 13.95
C LYS A 16 0.68 24.45 13.95
N ASP A 17 -0.54 24.32 13.42
CA ASP A 17 -1.23 23.03 13.30
C ASP A 17 -0.49 22.08 12.34
N TYR A 18 -0.05 22.59 11.19
CA TYR A 18 0.72 21.83 10.19
C TYR A 18 1.99 21.21 10.78
N CYS A 19 2.75 21.98 11.58
CA CYS A 19 3.96 21.51 12.24
C CYS A 19 3.70 20.41 13.28
N GLN A 20 2.48 20.31 13.81
CA GLN A 20 2.12 19.30 14.81
C GLN A 20 1.65 17.97 14.19
N LEU A 21 1.25 17.94 12.91
CA LEU A 21 0.77 16.72 12.25
C LEU A 21 1.73 15.51 12.39
N PRO A 22 3.07 15.68 12.25
CA PRO A 22 3.99 14.55 12.44
C PRO A 22 4.11 14.09 13.89
N GLY A 23 3.77 14.91 14.89
CA GLY A 23 4.11 14.66 16.29
C GLY A 23 3.35 13.48 16.89
N ILE A 24 4.08 12.44 17.29
CA ILE A 24 3.52 11.33 18.09
C ILE A 24 3.86 11.53 19.57
N HIS A 25 2.84 11.49 20.43
CA HIS A 25 3.04 11.66 21.87
C HIS A 25 3.64 10.41 22.49
N SER A 26 4.41 10.55 23.58
CA SER A 26 5.14 9.43 24.19
C SER A 26 4.26 8.29 24.71
N LYS A 27 2.98 8.58 25.01
CA LYS A 27 1.98 7.62 25.51
C LYS A 27 1.00 7.13 24.42
N GLU A 28 1.13 7.64 23.21
CA GLU A 28 0.20 7.39 22.11
C GLU A 28 0.68 6.25 21.23
N THR A 29 -0.20 5.32 20.87
CA THR A 29 0.16 4.29 19.88
C THR A 29 0.14 4.90 18.48
N PRO A 30 0.87 4.34 17.51
CA PRO A 30 0.83 4.82 16.12
C PRO A 30 -0.58 4.84 15.51
N SER A 31 -1.45 3.94 15.95
CA SER A 31 -2.85 3.88 15.51
C SER A 31 -3.67 5.00 16.10
N ASP A 32 -3.43 5.37 17.36
CA ASP A 32 -4.09 6.49 18.02
C ASP A 32 -3.67 7.81 17.36
N TRP A 33 -2.37 7.98 17.12
CA TRP A 33 -1.81 9.12 16.38
C TRP A 33 -2.46 9.27 15.01
N MET A 34 -2.52 8.18 14.23
CA MET A 34 -3.16 8.23 12.92
C MET A 34 -4.60 8.69 13.03
N LYS A 35 -5.40 8.15 13.96
CA LYS A 35 -6.80 8.56 14.17
C LYS A 35 -6.89 10.03 14.57
N GLN A 36 -6.01 10.50 15.45
CA GLN A 36 -6.00 11.87 15.96
C GLN A 36 -5.76 12.91 14.86
N ILE A 37 -4.89 12.61 13.90
CA ILE A 37 -4.50 13.57 12.85
C ILE A 37 -5.26 13.37 11.54
N TRP A 38 -5.94 12.24 11.34
CA TRP A 38 -6.43 11.80 10.03
C TRP A 38 -7.28 12.85 9.32
N ASP A 39 -8.31 13.36 9.99
CA ASP A 39 -9.28 14.27 9.36
C ASP A 39 -8.62 15.59 8.97
N ARG A 40 -7.79 16.17 9.86
CA ARG A 40 -6.98 17.36 9.57
C ARG A 40 -6.03 17.11 8.41
N LEU A 41 -5.29 16.00 8.46
CA LEU A 41 -4.33 15.63 7.43
C LEU A 41 -5.00 15.50 6.06
N MET A 42 -6.18 14.89 5.99
CA MET A 42 -6.95 14.77 4.75
C MET A 42 -7.51 16.11 4.28
N ASP A 43 -7.92 17.02 5.17
CA ASP A 43 -8.32 18.38 4.80
C ASP A 43 -7.15 19.14 4.13
N TYR A 44 -5.97 19.16 4.77
CA TYR A 44 -4.77 19.76 4.18
C TYR A 44 -4.41 19.12 2.83
N LYS A 45 -4.50 17.79 2.73
CA LYS A 45 -4.24 17.08 1.47
C LYS A 45 -5.22 17.51 0.37
N ASN A 46 -6.51 17.55 0.67
CA ASN A 46 -7.56 17.83 -0.31
C ASN A 46 -7.55 19.29 -0.76
N ARG A 47 -7.10 20.22 0.10
CA ARG A 47 -6.85 21.63 -0.25
C ARG A 47 -5.53 21.87 -0.98
N GLY A 48 -4.74 20.81 -1.23
CA GLY A 48 -3.42 20.93 -1.86
C GLY A 48 -2.38 21.64 -0.98
N ARG A 49 -2.58 21.65 0.34
CA ARG A 49 -1.78 22.39 1.33
C ARG A 49 -0.65 21.58 1.97
N LEU A 50 -0.35 20.39 1.45
CA LEU A 50 0.79 19.59 1.88
C LEU A 50 2.02 19.94 1.03
N ALA A 51 3.19 20.06 1.67
CA ALA A 51 4.45 20.36 1.00
C ALA A 51 5.27 19.09 0.71
N GLY A 52 6.05 19.11 -0.36
CA GLY A 52 7.04 18.09 -0.69
C GLY A 52 6.60 16.63 -0.52
N SER A 53 7.37 15.84 0.23
CA SER A 53 7.06 14.42 0.48
C SER A 53 5.74 14.22 1.21
N MET A 54 5.32 15.19 2.04
CA MET A 54 4.06 15.14 2.79
C MET A 54 2.84 15.04 1.89
N LYS A 55 2.91 15.38 0.60
CA LYS A 55 1.82 15.16 -0.37
C LYS A 55 1.48 13.67 -0.57
N ARG A 56 2.43 12.78 -0.28
CA ARG A 56 2.35 11.34 -0.59
C ARG A 56 2.26 10.48 0.67
N TYR A 57 2.93 10.89 1.74
CA TYR A 57 2.95 10.22 3.03
C TYR A 57 3.43 11.17 4.12
N ILE A 58 3.01 10.96 5.36
CA ILE A 58 3.56 11.67 6.53
C ILE A 58 4.33 10.69 7.40
N ILE A 59 5.50 11.12 7.88
CA ILE A 59 6.34 10.34 8.79
C ILE A 59 6.01 10.84 10.20
N ALA A 60 5.80 9.92 11.13
CA ALA A 60 5.70 10.29 12.53
C ALA A 60 7.06 10.82 13.01
N ASN A 61 7.04 11.87 13.81
CA ASN A 61 8.20 12.44 14.47
C ASN A 61 8.01 12.33 15.98
N LYS A 62 9.05 11.92 16.68
CA LYS A 62 9.13 12.01 18.13
C LYS A 62 10.06 13.15 18.51
N MET A 63 9.60 14.02 19.41
CA MET A 63 10.46 15.07 19.94
C MET A 63 11.54 14.44 20.82
N LYS A 64 12.81 14.74 20.53
CA LYS A 64 13.95 14.39 21.37
C LYS A 64 14.51 15.65 22.00
N TYR A 65 14.83 15.55 23.28
CA TYR A 65 15.46 16.59 24.07
C TYR A 65 16.84 16.07 24.47
N LEU A 66 17.90 16.85 24.23
CA LEU A 66 19.26 16.45 24.61
C LEU A 66 19.53 16.73 26.09
N TRP A 67 18.86 17.72 26.68
CA TRP A 67 18.99 18.13 28.08
C TRP A 67 17.76 18.91 28.56
N GLU A 68 17.65 19.14 29.86
CA GLU A 68 16.51 19.78 30.51
C GLU A 68 16.51 21.30 30.25
N GLY A 69 15.64 21.78 29.37
CA GLY A 69 15.60 23.16 28.86
C GLY A 69 15.91 23.30 27.37
N ASP A 70 16.22 22.21 26.68
CA ASP A 70 16.36 22.15 25.22
C ASP A 70 15.01 22.42 24.53
N LEU A 71 15.02 23.17 23.42
CA LEU A 71 13.85 23.35 22.56
C LEU A 71 13.41 22.02 21.92
N GLY A 72 14.32 21.04 21.90
CA GLY A 72 14.14 19.72 21.34
C GLY A 72 14.14 19.73 19.82
N TYR A 73 14.38 18.57 19.22
CA TYR A 73 14.31 18.41 17.77
C TYR A 73 13.43 17.20 17.41
N ALA A 74 12.63 17.39 16.37
CA ALA A 74 11.72 16.38 15.87
C ALA A 74 12.53 15.32 15.10
N VAL A 75 12.59 14.10 15.63
CA VAL A 75 13.24 12.97 14.96
C VAL A 75 12.17 12.12 14.30
N GLY A 76 12.23 12.01 12.97
CA GLY A 76 11.44 11.05 12.21
C GLY A 76 11.64 9.65 12.77
N VAL A 77 10.58 9.07 13.31
CA VAL A 77 10.55 7.67 13.68
C VAL A 77 10.23 6.83 12.44
N ASN A 78 10.54 5.54 12.49
CA ASN A 78 10.37 4.65 11.33
C ASN A 78 8.91 4.23 11.10
N ILE A 79 7.97 5.16 11.25
CA ILE A 79 6.54 4.97 11.11
C ILE A 79 6.04 6.05 10.17
N ALA A 80 5.29 5.67 9.14
CA ALA A 80 4.66 6.60 8.24
C ALA A 80 3.21 6.22 7.94
N ILE A 81 2.38 7.20 7.59
CA ILE A 81 1.05 6.97 7.04
C ILE A 81 1.14 7.11 5.52
N CYS A 82 0.81 6.03 4.82
CA CYS A 82 0.75 6.03 3.36
C CYS A 82 -0.64 6.43 2.87
N TYR A 83 -0.76 7.49 2.08
CA TYR A 83 -2.07 7.96 1.60
C TYR A 83 -2.61 7.15 0.43
N SER A 84 -1.77 6.34 -0.22
CA SER A 84 -2.22 5.48 -1.32
C SER A 84 -3.03 4.28 -0.82
N CYS A 85 -2.80 3.84 0.42
CA CYS A 85 -3.49 2.70 1.01
C CYS A 85 -4.13 2.99 2.37
N ASN A 86 -3.98 4.22 2.88
CA ASN A 86 -4.47 4.68 4.20
C ASN A 86 -4.04 3.75 5.34
N LYS A 87 -2.77 3.33 5.35
CA LYS A 87 -2.22 2.42 6.36
C LYS A 87 -0.93 2.96 6.95
N LEU A 88 -0.69 2.55 8.20
CA LEU A 88 0.60 2.67 8.86
C LEU A 88 1.63 1.76 8.20
N VAL A 89 2.81 2.31 7.98
CA VAL A 89 3.96 1.65 7.39
C VAL A 89 5.09 1.71 8.41
N TYR A 90 5.54 0.54 8.84
CA TYR A 90 6.63 0.40 9.79
C TYR A 90 7.91 0.01 9.06
N SER A 91 9.03 0.55 9.51
CA SER A 91 10.35 0.21 9.00
C SER A 91 11.33 0.02 10.16
N ASN A 92 12.35 -0.81 9.97
CA ASN A 92 13.51 -0.84 10.86
C ASN A 92 14.64 0.05 10.33
N ILE A 93 14.45 0.63 9.15
CA ILE A 93 15.38 1.51 8.46
C ILE A 93 14.77 2.90 8.45
N GLY A 94 15.48 3.86 9.05
CA GLY A 94 15.05 5.26 9.06
C GLY A 94 15.21 5.96 7.72
N CYS A 95 14.66 7.17 7.64
CA CYS A 95 14.88 8.04 6.50
C CYS A 95 16.31 8.59 6.56
N LYS A 96 17.03 8.53 5.44
CA LYS A 96 18.36 9.13 5.31
C LYS A 96 18.25 10.37 4.44
N TYR A 97 18.80 11.50 4.90
CA TYR A 97 18.81 12.77 4.15
C TYR A 97 17.42 13.20 3.65
N GLY A 98 16.37 13.01 4.46
CA GLY A 98 14.99 13.34 4.10
C GLY A 98 14.32 12.36 3.12
N ILE A 99 15.01 11.30 2.70
CA ILE A 99 14.48 10.28 1.79
C ILE A 99 14.14 9.01 2.57
N CYS A 100 12.87 8.62 2.53
CA CYS A 100 12.36 7.42 3.18
C CYS A 100 12.22 6.28 2.17
N HIS A 101 13.34 5.63 1.85
CA HIS A 101 13.36 4.50 0.89
C HIS A 101 12.43 3.34 1.27
N PHE A 102 12.05 3.20 2.54
CA PHE A 102 11.09 2.18 2.96
C PHE A 102 9.70 2.40 2.35
N MET A 103 9.33 3.65 2.04
CA MET A 103 8.08 3.97 1.35
C MET A 103 8.09 3.46 -0.10
N ASP A 104 9.22 3.58 -0.80
CA ASP A 104 9.36 3.01 -2.15
C ASP A 104 9.09 1.50 -2.15
N LYS A 105 9.64 0.79 -1.14
CA LYS A 105 9.41 -0.63 -0.95
C LYS A 105 7.92 -0.90 -0.70
N HIS A 106 7.31 -0.19 0.23
CA HIS A 106 5.89 -0.32 0.54
C HIS A 106 5.00 -0.09 -0.69
N TRP A 107 5.25 0.97 -1.46
CA TRP A 107 4.51 1.28 -2.69
C TRP A 107 4.67 0.20 -3.75
N SER A 108 5.87 -0.34 -3.89
CA SER A 108 6.17 -1.39 -4.86
C SER A 108 5.47 -2.72 -4.56
N THR A 109 5.00 -2.97 -3.34
CA THR A 109 4.42 -4.29 -2.98
C THR A 109 3.01 -4.24 -2.43
N ASN A 110 2.66 -3.20 -1.66
CA ASN A 110 1.47 -3.21 -0.81
C ASN A 110 0.37 -2.30 -1.35
N CYS A 111 0.73 -1.24 -2.08
CA CYS A 111 -0.25 -0.33 -2.65
C CYS A 111 -0.88 -0.89 -3.92
N THR A 112 -2.16 -0.61 -4.13
CA THR A 112 -2.91 -1.02 -5.33
C THR A 112 -3.13 0.14 -6.30
N GLY A 113 -3.27 1.35 -5.77
CA GLY A 113 -3.39 2.58 -6.55
C GLY A 113 -2.04 3.21 -6.91
N ASN A 114 -2.11 4.26 -7.72
CA ASN A 114 -0.99 5.10 -8.16
C ASN A 114 -0.98 6.47 -7.46
N ALA A 115 -1.70 6.66 -6.35
CA ALA A 115 -1.84 7.98 -5.71
C ALA A 115 -0.51 8.58 -5.20
N TYR A 116 0.56 7.78 -5.13
CA TYR A 116 1.92 8.25 -4.83
C TYR A 116 2.74 8.62 -6.09
N CYS A 117 2.20 8.37 -7.28
CA CYS A 117 2.77 8.81 -8.55
C CYS A 117 2.22 10.20 -8.87
N ASP A 118 3.10 11.20 -8.92
CA ASP A 118 2.72 12.60 -9.16
C ASP A 118 2.67 12.96 -10.64
N ILE A 119 2.78 11.96 -11.51
CA ILE A 119 2.94 12.14 -12.96
C ILE A 119 2.00 11.24 -13.73
N SER A 120 1.50 11.74 -14.85
CA SER A 120 0.73 10.94 -15.80
C SER A 120 1.63 10.04 -16.65
N PHE A 121 1.03 9.14 -17.43
CA PHE A 121 1.79 8.35 -18.41
C PHE A 121 2.48 9.24 -19.46
N ARG A 122 1.82 10.34 -19.87
CA ARG A 122 2.39 11.30 -20.83
C ARG A 122 3.64 11.94 -20.25
N ASP A 123 3.55 12.44 -19.01
CA ASP A 123 4.67 13.05 -18.30
C ASP A 123 5.80 12.05 -18.09
N TYR A 124 5.48 10.80 -17.76
CA TYR A 124 6.47 9.72 -17.65
C TYR A 124 7.26 9.54 -18.96
N ILE A 125 6.59 9.47 -20.11
CA ILE A 125 7.26 9.33 -21.40
C ILE A 125 8.11 10.57 -21.71
N GLU A 126 7.59 11.76 -21.46
CA GLU A 126 8.34 13.00 -21.66
C GLU A 126 9.60 13.05 -20.79
N PHE A 127 9.48 12.81 -19.49
CA PHE A 127 10.61 12.82 -18.54
C PHE A 127 11.63 11.74 -18.90
N LYS A 128 11.17 10.54 -19.26
CA LYS A 128 12.07 9.46 -19.67
C LYS A 128 12.84 9.79 -20.95
N ASN A 129 12.19 10.45 -21.91
CA ASN A 129 12.85 10.88 -23.14
C ASN A 129 13.86 12.00 -22.87
N LYS A 130 13.51 13.01 -22.06
CA LYS A 130 14.45 14.07 -21.65
C LYS A 130 15.67 13.52 -20.91
N LEU A 131 15.46 12.55 -20.01
CA LEU A 131 16.54 11.92 -19.27
C LEU A 131 17.48 11.15 -20.22
N LYS A 132 16.93 10.44 -21.21
CA LYS A 132 17.71 9.72 -22.23
C LYS A 132 18.49 10.65 -23.17
N SER A 133 17.90 11.78 -23.54
CA SER A 133 18.54 12.76 -24.42
C SER A 133 19.50 13.70 -23.68
N GLY A 134 19.66 13.54 -22.36
CA GLY A 134 20.52 14.41 -21.54
C GLY A 134 19.98 15.83 -21.35
N LEU A 135 18.74 16.11 -21.77
CA LEU A 135 18.12 17.43 -21.65
C LEU A 135 17.79 17.80 -20.20
N THR A 136 17.75 16.85 -19.28
CA THR A 136 17.50 17.09 -17.86
C THR A 136 18.25 16.09 -16.97
N ASN A 137 18.71 16.58 -15.83
CA ASN A 137 19.29 15.77 -14.75
C ASN A 137 18.56 16.01 -13.41
N SER A 138 17.33 16.52 -13.45
CA SER A 138 16.56 16.89 -12.26
C SER A 138 16.35 15.69 -11.32
N PHE A 139 16.66 15.90 -10.04
CA PHE A 139 16.43 14.91 -9.00
C PHE A 139 14.94 14.55 -8.87
N ASP A 140 14.06 15.54 -8.96
CA ASP A 140 12.61 15.35 -8.80
C ASP A 140 12.02 14.57 -9.96
N GLU A 141 12.43 14.86 -11.19
CA GLU A 141 11.98 14.12 -12.38
C GLU A 141 12.45 12.66 -12.32
N LYS A 142 13.70 12.41 -11.90
CA LYS A 142 14.21 11.03 -11.68
C LYS A 142 13.42 10.28 -10.62
N GLN A 143 13.07 10.95 -9.52
CA GLN A 143 12.29 10.36 -8.46
C GLN A 143 10.84 10.08 -8.91
N ALA A 144 10.25 10.96 -9.72
CA ALA A 144 8.93 10.75 -10.30
C ALA A 144 8.92 9.57 -11.28
N ILE A 145 9.93 9.47 -12.18
CA ILE A 145 10.15 8.32 -13.07
C ILE A 145 10.23 7.03 -12.24
N ARG A 146 11.09 7.00 -11.21
CA ARG A 146 11.31 5.82 -10.37
C ARG A 146 10.02 5.37 -9.69
N ARG A 147 9.24 6.28 -9.11
CA ARG A 147 7.94 5.95 -8.49
C ARG A 147 6.96 5.36 -9.50
N TYR A 148 6.88 5.93 -10.70
CA TYR A 148 6.02 5.43 -11.77
C TYR A 148 6.43 4.01 -12.22
N GLU A 149 7.74 3.74 -12.32
CA GLU A 149 8.25 2.41 -12.66
C GLU A 149 7.95 1.37 -11.58
N LEU A 150 8.08 1.73 -10.30
CA LEU A 150 7.69 0.85 -9.17
C LEU A 150 6.20 0.51 -9.21
N TRP A 151 5.35 1.50 -9.52
CA TRP A 151 3.92 1.28 -9.72
C TRP A 151 3.64 0.31 -10.86
N MET A 152 4.21 0.54 -12.05
CA MET A 152 4.03 -0.36 -13.19
C MET A 152 4.47 -1.79 -12.89
N GLN A 153 5.62 -1.97 -12.25
CA GLN A 153 6.13 -3.30 -11.86
C GLN A 153 5.19 -4.02 -10.89
N ASN A 154 4.61 -3.30 -9.94
CA ASN A 154 3.62 -3.86 -9.02
C ASN A 154 2.33 -4.25 -9.76
N ALA A 155 1.80 -3.35 -10.60
CA ALA A 155 0.61 -3.61 -11.41
C ALA A 155 0.77 -4.86 -12.29
N ILE A 156 1.91 -5.00 -12.99
CA ILE A 156 2.23 -6.17 -13.81
C ILE A 156 2.25 -7.45 -12.95
N ARG A 157 2.91 -7.41 -11.78
CA ARG A 157 2.96 -8.57 -10.87
C ARG A 157 1.57 -8.98 -10.40
N ARG A 158 0.71 -8.03 -10.06
CA ARG A 158 -0.68 -8.31 -9.64
C ARG A 158 -1.50 -8.93 -10.76
N VAL A 159 -1.38 -8.42 -12.00
CA VAL A 159 -2.05 -9.00 -13.16
C VAL A 159 -1.57 -10.43 -13.42
N LYS A 160 -0.25 -10.69 -13.33
CA LYS A 160 0.29 -12.05 -13.46
C LYS A 160 -0.29 -13.01 -12.41
N ARG A 161 -0.33 -12.59 -11.14
CA ARG A 161 -0.94 -13.39 -10.05
C ARG A 161 -2.42 -13.64 -10.28
N ALA A 162 -3.17 -12.62 -10.69
CA ALA A 162 -4.60 -12.76 -10.98
C ALA A 162 -4.86 -13.76 -12.12
N ARG A 163 -4.05 -13.72 -13.19
CA ARG A 163 -4.12 -14.69 -14.29
C ARG A 163 -3.78 -16.10 -13.83
N GLU A 164 -2.79 -16.27 -12.96
CA GLU A 164 -2.44 -17.57 -12.39
C GLU A 164 -3.57 -18.15 -11.54
N ILE A 165 -4.14 -17.34 -10.65
CA ILE A 165 -5.29 -17.72 -9.82
C ILE A 165 -6.49 -18.07 -10.72
N GLY A 166 -6.76 -17.27 -11.76
CA GLY A 166 -7.82 -17.56 -12.73
C GLY A 166 -7.63 -18.91 -13.44
N ARG A 167 -6.40 -19.27 -13.83
CA ARG A 167 -6.10 -20.60 -14.39
C ARG A 167 -6.34 -21.73 -13.40
N LYS A 168 -5.98 -21.54 -12.12
CA LYS A 168 -6.23 -22.53 -11.05
C LYS A 168 -7.73 -22.73 -10.83
N ILE A 169 -8.50 -21.64 -10.76
CA ILE A 169 -9.96 -21.69 -10.64
C ILE A 169 -10.58 -22.42 -11.83
N GLN A 170 -10.15 -22.09 -13.06
CA GLN A 170 -10.66 -22.74 -14.27
C GLN A 170 -10.36 -24.25 -14.29
N ALA A 171 -9.17 -24.66 -13.84
CA ALA A 171 -8.81 -26.07 -13.72
C ALA A 171 -9.70 -26.79 -12.70
N CYS A 172 -9.92 -26.20 -11.52
CA CYS A 172 -10.83 -26.74 -10.51
C CYS A 172 -12.25 -26.91 -11.06
N ILE A 173 -12.80 -25.89 -11.74
CA ILE A 173 -14.13 -25.95 -12.36
C ILE A 173 -14.20 -27.08 -13.40
N THR A 174 -13.16 -27.22 -14.23
CA THR A 174 -13.09 -28.27 -15.26
C THR A 174 -13.07 -29.67 -14.62
N ILE A 175 -12.29 -29.87 -13.57
CA ILE A 175 -12.22 -31.13 -12.83
C ILE A 175 -13.58 -31.43 -12.19
N GLN A 176 -14.18 -30.46 -11.49
CA GLN A 176 -15.49 -30.61 -10.87
C GLN A 176 -16.55 -31.02 -11.89
N ARG A 177 -16.58 -30.37 -13.06
CA ARG A 177 -17.50 -30.72 -14.14
C ARG A 177 -17.30 -32.15 -14.63
N LYS A 178 -16.04 -32.55 -14.89
CA LYS A 178 -15.73 -33.93 -15.32
C LYS A 178 -16.09 -34.97 -14.27
N VAL A 179 -15.92 -34.67 -12.98
CA VAL A 179 -16.32 -35.55 -11.88
C VAL A 179 -17.83 -35.72 -11.86
N VAL A 180 -18.59 -34.63 -11.99
CA VAL A 180 -20.06 -34.69 -12.09
C VAL A 180 -20.48 -35.51 -13.32
N GLU A 181 -19.92 -35.22 -14.49
CA GLU A 181 -20.19 -35.98 -15.72
C GLU A 181 -19.91 -37.48 -15.55
N TRP A 182 -18.80 -37.85 -14.91
CA TRP A 182 -18.48 -39.27 -14.62
C TRP A 182 -19.43 -39.91 -13.61
N ILE A 183 -19.81 -39.19 -12.54
CA ILE A 183 -20.74 -39.69 -11.52
C ILE A 183 -22.10 -40.05 -12.15
N TYR A 184 -22.61 -39.19 -13.03
CA TYR A 184 -23.95 -39.34 -13.61
C TYR A 184 -23.94 -40.01 -15.01
N HIS A 185 -22.80 -40.49 -15.48
CA HIS A 185 -22.71 -41.25 -16.74
C HIS A 185 -23.43 -42.61 -16.58
N PRO A 186 -24.09 -43.16 -17.62
CA PRO A 186 -24.74 -44.47 -17.56
C PRO A 186 -23.81 -45.61 -17.14
N ASP A 187 -22.56 -45.58 -17.62
CA ASP A 187 -21.47 -46.50 -17.23
C ASP A 187 -20.60 -45.96 -16.08
N GLY A 188 -21.07 -44.93 -15.38
CA GLY A 188 -20.39 -44.23 -14.29
C GLY A 188 -20.49 -44.96 -12.96
N MET A 189 -20.60 -44.21 -11.86
CA MET A 189 -20.81 -44.82 -10.54
C MET A 189 -22.20 -45.44 -10.45
N THR A 190 -22.26 -46.68 -9.95
CA THR A 190 -23.57 -47.27 -9.63
C THR A 190 -24.24 -46.51 -8.48
N VAL A 191 -25.57 -46.52 -8.42
CA VAL A 191 -26.35 -45.86 -7.36
C VAL A 191 -25.86 -46.23 -5.94
N LYS A 192 -25.42 -47.49 -5.76
CA LYS A 192 -24.86 -47.96 -4.48
C LYS A 192 -23.52 -47.31 -4.14
N GLN A 193 -22.59 -47.24 -5.10
CA GLN A 193 -21.30 -46.56 -4.91
C GLN A 193 -21.47 -45.06 -4.67
N LEU A 194 -22.45 -44.44 -5.35
CA LEU A 194 -22.78 -43.04 -5.16
C LEU A 194 -23.33 -42.77 -3.75
N SER A 195 -24.21 -43.64 -3.25
CA SER A 195 -24.74 -43.60 -1.88
C SER A 195 -23.63 -43.72 -0.84
N GLU A 196 -22.72 -44.68 -1.00
CA GLU A 196 -21.57 -44.88 -0.09
C GLU A 196 -20.64 -43.65 -0.10
N HIS A 197 -20.39 -43.06 -1.28
CA HIS A 197 -19.60 -41.84 -1.41
C HIS A 197 -20.21 -40.64 -0.67
N TYR A 198 -21.53 -40.43 -0.79
CA TYR A 198 -22.21 -39.35 -0.07
C TYR A 198 -22.25 -39.56 1.45
N GLN A 199 -22.41 -40.81 1.91
CA GLN A 199 -22.33 -41.13 3.34
C GLN A 199 -20.95 -40.81 3.92
N LEU A 200 -19.87 -41.16 3.20
CA LEU A 200 -18.50 -40.85 3.62
C LEU A 200 -18.23 -39.33 3.62
N LEU A 201 -18.69 -38.60 2.60
CA LEU A 201 -18.58 -37.14 2.57
C LEU A 201 -19.33 -36.47 3.73
N TRP A 202 -20.50 -37.01 4.11
CA TRP A 202 -21.26 -36.52 5.25
C TRP A 202 -20.52 -36.75 6.57
N ALA A 203 -19.96 -37.95 6.77
CA ALA A 203 -19.19 -38.27 7.96
C ALA A 203 -17.96 -37.37 8.13
N VAL A 204 -17.21 -37.10 7.05
CA VAL A 204 -16.07 -36.17 7.08
C VAL A 204 -16.51 -34.75 7.43
N ARG A 205 -17.66 -34.29 6.92
CA ARG A 205 -18.21 -32.97 7.26
C ARG A 205 -18.58 -32.85 8.74
N GLU A 206 -19.20 -33.87 9.31
CA GLU A 206 -19.54 -33.94 10.74
C GLU A 206 -18.27 -33.84 11.60
N GLU A 207 -17.24 -34.63 11.29
CA GLU A 207 -15.95 -34.58 12.01
C GLU A 207 -15.30 -33.19 11.93
N MET A 208 -15.26 -32.56 10.74
CA MET A 208 -14.73 -31.20 10.60
C MET A 208 -15.55 -30.15 11.36
N CYS A 209 -16.87 -30.32 11.49
CA CYS A 209 -17.70 -29.42 12.29
C CYS A 209 -17.47 -29.59 13.78
N GLN A 210 -17.16 -30.80 14.25
CA GLN A 210 -16.81 -31.04 15.65
C GLN A 210 -15.46 -30.40 16.01
N ILE A 211 -14.47 -30.48 15.14
CA ILE A 211 -13.14 -29.87 15.38
C ILE A 211 -13.18 -28.34 15.43
N ASN A 212 -14.06 -27.70 14.65
CA ASN A 212 -14.16 -26.24 14.59
C ASN A 212 -15.00 -25.61 15.72
N ASN A 213 -15.67 -26.42 16.54
CA ASN A 213 -16.51 -25.98 17.66
C ASN A 213 -15.85 -26.20 19.05
N VAL A 214 -14.55 -26.50 19.08
CA VAL A 214 -13.69 -26.59 20.29
C VAL A 214 -12.74 -25.40 20.31
#